data_AF-X6LSI8-F1
#
_entry.id   AF-X6LSI8-F1
#
_cell.length_a   1.000
_cell.length_b   1.000
_cell.length_c   1.000
_cell.angle_alpha   90.00
_cell.angle_beta   90.00
_cell.angle_gamma   90.00
#
_symmetry.space_group_name_H-M   'P 1'
#
loop_
_entity.id
_entity.type
_entity.pdbx_description
1 polymer ?
#
loop_
_entity_poly.entity_id
_entity_poly.type
_entity_poly.pdbx_seq_one_letter_code
_entity_poly.pdbx_strand_id
1 'polypeptide(L)'
;GICKEDSCVAGKKKEPVVCCRGFGQIRPNEDMDGSNPDTDKFPGIVCPGCKKPFEIDNFFLYRCNVVVKYRTKKDKEIQTVTEKVAEEKVWRLGGEGNDTGKEEYTSLVFNVSPL
;
A
#
# COMPACT_ATOMS: atom_id res chain seq x y z
N GLY A 1 3.19 -8.42 -0.23
CA GLY A 1 3.47 -8.13 1.19
C GLY A 1 3.71 -9.42 1.95
N ILE A 2 3.97 -9.31 3.25
CA ILE A 2 4.21 -10.47 4.13
C ILE A 2 3.27 -10.41 5.34
N CYS A 3 2.56 -11.51 5.60
CA CYS A 3 1.77 -11.69 6.81
C CYS A 3 2.68 -11.90 8.02
N LYS A 4 2.49 -11.14 9.10
CA LYS A 4 3.27 -11.25 10.34
C LYS A 4 2.70 -12.24 11.35
N GLU A 5 1.49 -12.74 11.10
CA GLU A 5 0.80 -13.67 12.00
C GLU A 5 1.34 -15.10 11.85
N ASP A 6 2.08 -15.57 12.85
CA ASP A 6 2.63 -16.94 12.84
C ASP A 6 1.56 -18.03 12.97
N SER A 7 0.35 -17.67 13.40
CA SER A 7 -0.84 -18.54 13.38
C SER A 7 -1.41 -18.72 11.97
N CYS A 8 -1.10 -17.83 11.03
CA CYS A 8 -1.51 -17.91 9.64
C CYS A 8 -0.53 -18.78 8.85
N VAL A 9 -1.03 -19.66 7.95
CA VAL A 9 -0.16 -20.48 7.08
C VAL A 9 0.84 -19.63 6.29
N ALA A 10 0.36 -18.53 5.71
CA ALA A 10 1.21 -17.61 4.95
C ALA A 10 2.26 -16.93 5.85
N GLY A 11 1.89 -16.53 7.07
CA GLY A 11 2.82 -15.89 8.00
C GLY A 11 3.84 -16.85 8.59
N LYS A 12 3.43 -18.08 8.91
CA LYS A 12 4.30 -19.18 9.35
C LYS A 12 5.34 -19.56 8.31
N LYS A 13 4.95 -19.64 7.04
CA LYS A 13 5.83 -20.01 5.93
C LYS A 13 6.53 -18.82 5.27
N LYS A 14 6.23 -17.59 5.71
CA LYS A 14 6.69 -16.34 5.07
C LYS A 14 6.37 -16.29 3.57
N GLU A 15 5.22 -16.82 3.17
CA GLU A 15 4.76 -16.79 1.77
C GLU A 15 4.27 -15.39 1.38
N PRO A 16 4.49 -14.94 0.13
CA PRO A 16 3.97 -13.67 -0.36
C PRO A 16 2.45 -13.62 -0.30
N VAL A 17 1.92 -12.50 0.18
CA VAL A 17 0.49 -12.21 0.22
C VAL A 17 0.16 -11.11 -0.78
N VAL A 18 -0.89 -11.37 -1.56
CA VAL A 18 -1.51 -10.43 -2.51
C VAL A 18 -2.96 -10.24 -2.14
N CYS A 19 -3.42 -8.99 -2.10
CA CYS A 19 -4.83 -8.63 -1.98
C CYS A 19 -5.19 -7.64 -3.08
N CYS A 20 -6.36 -7.82 -3.70
CA CYS A 20 -6.86 -6.89 -4.69
C CYS A 20 -7.70 -5.81 -4.00
N ARG A 21 -7.46 -4.55 -4.36
CA ARG A 21 -8.33 -3.43 -4.03
C ARG A 21 -8.80 -2.79 -5.33
N GLY A 22 -10.10 -2.51 -5.44
CA GLY A 22 -10.66 -1.82 -6.60
C GLY A 22 -10.29 -0.34 -6.65
N PHE A 23 -11.04 0.43 -7.44
CA PHE A 23 -10.88 1.89 -7.51
C PHE A 23 -11.29 2.58 -6.20
N GLY A 24 -10.76 3.78 -5.98
CA GLY A 24 -11.04 4.61 -4.82
C GLY A 24 -9.78 5.09 -4.12
N GLN A 25 -9.96 5.55 -2.88
CA GLN A 25 -8.88 6.00 -2.04
C GLN A 25 -8.29 4.83 -1.24
N ILE A 26 -6.96 4.79 -1.17
CA ILE A 26 -6.14 3.81 -0.47
C ILE A 26 -5.18 4.57 0.43
N ARG A 27 -5.10 4.27 1.73
CA ARG A 27 -4.25 4.98 2.68
C ARG A 27 -3.37 4.00 3.45
N PRO A 28 -2.30 3.47 2.84
CA PRO A 28 -1.54 2.37 3.42
C PRO A 28 -1.08 2.61 4.85
N ASN A 29 -0.67 3.83 5.20
CA ASN A 29 -0.20 4.14 6.55
C ASN A 29 -1.33 4.08 7.61
N GLU A 30 -2.55 4.48 7.25
CA GLU A 30 -3.74 4.43 8.12
C GLU A 30 -4.45 3.06 8.02
N ASP A 31 -4.24 2.35 6.91
CA ASP A 31 -4.81 1.03 6.60
C ASP A 31 -3.96 -0.14 7.13
N MET A 32 -2.67 0.08 7.45
CA MET A 32 -1.71 -0.96 7.83
C MET A 32 -1.56 -1.19 9.34
N ASP A 33 -1.76 -0.17 10.17
CA ASP A 33 -1.59 -0.28 11.62
C ASP A 33 -2.90 -0.66 12.34
N GLY A 34 -4.04 -0.57 11.65
CA GLY A 34 -5.35 -0.94 12.21
C GLY A 34 -5.70 -0.17 13.49
N SER A 35 -5.01 0.95 13.75
CA SER A 35 -5.14 1.76 14.96
C SER A 35 -6.21 2.83 14.81
N ASN A 36 -6.40 3.35 13.58
CA ASN A 36 -7.50 4.22 13.18
C ASN A 36 -8.19 3.74 11.89
N PRO A 37 -8.65 2.48 11.82
CA PRO A 37 -9.49 2.07 10.72
C PRO A 37 -10.79 2.88 10.86
N ASP A 38 -11.14 3.68 9.86
CA ASP A 38 -12.52 4.12 9.69
C ASP A 38 -13.30 2.86 9.29
N THR A 39 -13.61 1.99 10.26
CA THR A 39 -14.14 0.63 10.07
C THR A 39 -15.44 0.63 9.28
N ASP A 40 -16.16 1.75 9.30
CA ASP A 40 -17.40 1.96 8.58
C ASP A 40 -17.19 2.37 7.11
N LYS A 41 -15.98 2.81 6.73
CA LYS A 41 -15.67 3.29 5.36
C LYS A 41 -14.57 2.53 4.65
N PHE A 42 -13.57 2.01 5.36
CA PHE A 42 -12.40 1.35 4.79
C PHE A 42 -11.93 0.20 5.68
N PRO A 43 -12.25 -1.07 5.37
CA PRO A 43 -11.53 -2.17 5.97
C PRO A 43 -10.07 -2.06 5.51
N GLY A 44 -9.14 -1.89 6.45
CA GLY A 44 -7.71 -1.78 6.15
C GLY A 44 -7.20 -2.93 5.28
N ILE A 45 -5.97 -2.83 4.79
CA ILE A 45 -5.40 -3.84 3.90
C ILE A 45 -5.04 -5.09 4.71
N VAL A 46 -5.87 -6.13 4.59
CA VAL A 46 -5.76 -7.36 5.39
C VAL A 46 -5.30 -8.57 4.58
N CYS A 47 -4.65 -9.50 5.27
CA CYS A 47 -4.26 -10.79 4.73
C CYS A 47 -5.52 -11.60 4.37
N PRO A 48 -5.63 -12.17 3.16
CA PRO A 48 -6.80 -12.94 2.75
C PRO A 48 -6.99 -14.21 3.57
N GLY A 49 -5.91 -14.77 4.15
CA GLY A 49 -5.94 -15.98 4.98
C GLY A 49 -6.45 -15.74 6.41
N CYS A 50 -5.82 -14.85 7.16
CA CYS A 50 -6.14 -14.63 8.58
C CYS A 50 -6.96 -13.35 8.87
N LYS A 51 -7.24 -12.53 7.85
CA LYS A 51 -7.94 -11.24 7.96
C LYS A 51 -7.28 -10.22 8.90
N LYS A 52 -6.02 -10.45 9.29
CA LYS A 52 -5.20 -9.49 10.05
C LYS A 52 -4.42 -8.57 9.10
N PRO A 53 -4.04 -7.36 9.53
CA PRO A 53 -3.16 -6.49 8.75
C PRO A 53 -1.84 -7.19 8.39
N PHE A 54 -1.25 -6.83 7.25
CA PHE A 54 0.04 -7.35 6.81
C PHE A 54 0.94 -6.23 6.26
N GLU A 55 2.24 -6.47 6.23
CA GLU A 55 3.19 -5.47 5.71
C GLU A 55 3.12 -5.46 4.18
N ILE A 56 2.81 -4.29 3.61
CA ILE A 56 2.76 -4.08 2.17
C ILE A 56 4.15 -3.70 1.69
N ASP A 57 4.58 -4.30 0.58
CA ASP A 57 5.86 -3.98 -0.06
C ASP A 57 5.68 -3.26 -1.41
N ASN A 58 4.60 -3.56 -2.13
CA ASN A 58 4.37 -3.09 -3.50
C ASN A 58 2.88 -2.88 -3.77
N PHE A 59 2.56 -1.91 -4.61
CA PHE A 59 1.25 -1.72 -5.24
C PHE A 59 1.33 -2.05 -6.72
N PHE A 60 0.39 -2.86 -7.19
CA PHE A 60 0.24 -3.20 -8.60
C PHE A 60 -0.93 -2.39 -9.16
N LEU A 61 -0.63 -1.50 -10.10
CA LEU A 61 -1.61 -0.63 -10.76
C LEU A 61 -1.79 -1.13 -12.19
N TYR A 62 -3.04 -1.24 -12.64
CA TYR A 62 -3.36 -1.72 -13.98
C TYR A 62 -4.53 -0.95 -14.56
N ARG A 63 -4.33 -0.35 -15.74
CA ARG A 63 -5.36 0.36 -16.49
C ARG A 63 -6.15 1.36 -15.64
N CYS A 64 -5.45 2.29 -14.99
CA CYS A 64 -6.05 3.30 -14.11
C CYS A 64 -5.40 4.68 -14.23
N ASN A 65 -6.11 5.71 -13.79
CA ASN A 65 -5.52 6.98 -13.40
C ASN A 65 -5.18 6.92 -11.90
N VAL A 66 -4.01 7.42 -11.50
CA VAL A 66 -3.59 7.44 -10.10
C VAL A 66 -3.04 8.80 -9.69
N VAL A 67 -3.43 9.26 -8.51
CA VAL A 67 -2.79 10.39 -7.81
C VAL A 67 -2.23 9.86 -6.50
N VAL A 68 -0.90 9.85 -6.39
CA VAL A 68 -0.16 9.47 -5.18
C VAL A 68 0.23 10.74 -4.44
N LYS A 69 -0.18 10.85 -3.18
CA LYS A 69 0.26 11.91 -2.27
C LYS A 69 1.04 11.28 -1.14
N TYR A 70 2.26 11.74 -0.91
CA TYR A 70 3.12 11.13 0.10
C TYR A 70 4.02 12.16 0.79
N ARG A 71 4.51 11.81 1.98
CA ARG A 71 5.54 12.54 2.71
C ARG A 71 6.44 11.53 3.39
N THR A 72 7.72 11.50 3.03
CA THR A 72 8.71 10.68 3.75
C THR A 72 9.13 11.37 5.06
N LYS A 73 9.88 10.67 5.92
CA LYS A 73 10.50 11.32 7.10
C LYS A 73 11.48 12.44 6.76
N LYS A 74 12.03 12.46 5.53
CA LYS A 74 13.00 13.46 5.08
C LYS A 74 12.30 14.69 4.47
N ASP A 75 11.08 14.53 4.00
CA ASP A 75 10.35 15.60 3.29
C ASP A 75 9.70 16.59 4.26
N LYS A 76 9.98 17.88 4.04
CA LYS A 76 9.30 18.97 4.75
C LYS A 76 7.88 19.21 4.25
N GLU A 77 7.55 18.78 3.04
CA GLU A 77 6.27 19.05 2.37
C GLU A 77 5.69 17.76 1.77
N ILE A 78 4.39 17.76 1.50
CA ILE A 78 3.71 16.63 0.84
C ILE A 78 4.03 16.68 -0.65
N GLN A 79 4.59 15.59 -1.17
CA GLN A 79 4.81 15.37 -2.58
C GLN A 79 3.53 14.83 -3.24
N THR A 80 3.31 15.19 -4.51
CA THR A 80 2.17 14.68 -5.31
C THR A 80 2.66 14.21 -6.66
N VAL A 81 2.38 12.94 -6.98
CA VAL A 81 2.61 12.35 -8.30
C VAL A 81 1.27 12.01 -8.91
N THR A 82 1.07 12.41 -10.17
CA THR A 82 -0.13 12.05 -10.95
C THR A 82 0.31 11.28 -12.17
N GLU A 83 -0.33 10.14 -12.42
CA GLU A 83 0.05 9.25 -13.50
C GLU A 83 -1.16 8.58 -14.15
N LYS A 84 -1.08 8.44 -15.48
CA LYS A 84 -1.99 7.63 -16.29
C LYS A 84 -1.33 6.29 -16.58
N VAL A 85 -1.81 5.23 -15.95
CA VAL A 85 -1.26 3.86 -16.04
C VAL A 85 -2.01 3.10 -17.13
N ALA A 86 -1.49 3.15 -18.36
CA ALA A 86 -2.11 2.50 -19.53
C ALA A 86 -1.93 0.97 -19.54
N GLU A 87 -0.84 0.47 -18.96
CA GLU A 87 -0.49 -0.95 -18.83
C GLU A 87 -0.26 -1.32 -17.36
N GLU A 88 0.30 -2.49 -17.05
CA GLU A 88 0.66 -2.82 -15.67
C GLU A 88 1.87 -1.98 -15.21
N LYS A 89 1.77 -1.40 -14.02
CA LYS A 89 2.88 -0.74 -13.34
C LYS A 89 2.99 -1.22 -11.90
N VAL A 90 4.21 -1.54 -11.48
CA VAL A 90 4.52 -1.86 -10.08
C VAL A 90 5.10 -0.63 -9.41
N TRP A 91 4.42 -0.15 -8.37
CA TRP A 91 4.91 0.91 -7.49
C TRP A 91 5.48 0.28 -6.21
N ARG A 92 6.78 0.44 -5.98
CA ARG A 92 7.43 -0.10 -4.78
C ARG A 92 7.39 0.91 -3.65
N LEU A 93 6.98 0.48 -2.45
CA LEU A 93 7.07 1.32 -1.27
C LEU A 93 8.53 1.56 -0.90
N GLY A 94 8.94 2.82 -0.87
CA GLY A 94 10.25 3.24 -0.39
C GLY A 94 11.40 2.87 -1.33
N GLY A 95 11.11 2.73 -2.63
CA GLY A 95 12.09 2.48 -3.69
C GLY A 95 12.07 3.53 -4.79
N GLU A 96 11.49 4.71 -4.53
CA GLU A 96 11.48 5.86 -5.44
C GLU A 96 12.86 6.54 -5.43
N GLY A 97 13.85 5.83 -5.96
CA GLY A 97 15.26 6.19 -5.90
C GLY A 97 16.07 4.91 -5.75
N ASN A 98 17.05 4.70 -6.61
CA ASN A 98 17.84 3.46 -6.70
C ASN A 98 18.70 3.14 -5.45
N ASP A 99 18.47 3.77 -4.31
CA ASP A 99 19.23 3.57 -3.09
C ASP A 99 18.46 2.75 -2.05
N THR A 100 18.92 1.49 -1.95
CA THR A 100 18.80 0.40 -0.95
C THR A 100 18.23 0.60 0.48
N GLY A 101 17.55 1.69 0.83
CA GLY A 101 16.86 1.84 2.11
C GLY A 101 15.35 1.90 1.92
N LYS A 102 14.58 1.07 2.64
CA LYS A 102 13.12 1.25 2.77
C LYS A 102 12.84 2.67 3.23
N GLU A 103 12.32 3.54 2.35
CA GLU A 103 11.88 4.86 2.82
C GLU A 103 10.65 4.72 3.72
N GLU A 104 10.70 5.37 4.88
CA GLU A 104 9.58 5.42 5.81
C GLU A 104 8.69 6.62 5.50
N TYR A 105 7.49 6.33 4.99
CA TYR A 105 6.46 7.33 4.75
C TYR A 105 5.77 7.71 6.06
N THR A 106 5.68 9.00 6.35
CA THR A 106 4.84 9.55 7.42
C THR A 106 3.39 9.75 6.97
N SER A 107 3.17 9.94 5.66
CA SER A 107 1.85 9.94 5.03
C SER A 107 1.94 9.33 3.64
N LEU A 108 0.95 8.54 3.26
CA LEU A 108 0.83 7.94 1.93
C LEU A 108 -0.64 7.69 1.58
N VAL A 109 -1.08 8.24 0.46
CA VAL A 109 -2.45 8.12 -0.05
C VAL A 109 -2.41 7.91 -1.56
N PHE A 110 -3.08 6.87 -2.04
CA PHE A 110 -3.38 6.69 -3.46
C PHE A 110 -4.85 7.03 -3.69
N ASN A 111 -5.12 7.79 -4.75
CA ASN A 111 -6.46 7.95 -5.29
C ASN A 111 -6.46 7.34 -6.69
N VAL A 112 -7.16 6.22 -6.84
CA VAL A 112 -7.15 5.42 -8.07
C VAL A 112 -8.53 5.50 -8.72
N SER A 113 -8.59 5.85 -10.00
CA SER A 113 -9.83 5.86 -10.77
C SER A 113 -9.67 5.10 -12.10
N PRO A 114 -10.77 4.71 -12.75
CA PRO A 114 -10.72 4.15 -14.10
C PRO A 114 -10.00 5.10 -15.08
N LEU A 115 -9.44 4.52 -16.15
CA LEU A 115 -8.82 5.28 -17.25
C LEU A 115 -9.79 6.20 -17.98
#